data_AF-A0A164YV79-F1
#
_entry.id   AF-A0A164YV79-F1
#
_cell.length_a   1.000
_cell.length_b   1.000
_cell.length_c   1.000
_cell.angle_alpha   90.00
_cell.angle_beta   90.00
_cell.angle_gamma   90.00
#
_symmetry.space_group_name_H-M   'P 1'
#
loop_
_entity.id
_entity.type
_entity.pdbx_description
1 polymer ?
#
loop_
_entity_poly.entity_id
_entity_poly.type
_entity_poly.pdbx_seq_one_letter_code
_entity_poly.pdbx_strand_id
1 'polypeptide(L)'
;MCQEILIDEIIQERKQGPVFLERSGTISCMSLRLLGRWAYAKDDSPIFFPSGLDDLESFIWVIFRVIIAHVKTSMNPDWLRVLKTQEKRSHWISRNGIVRIILTQDRNGPQYQEKAMIPFVPVLARLFRLSEDAAGACARMEGQRAQSLVSTRQNVDLFRDFYHKYLEILLHASEALPNRW
;
A
#
# COMPACT_ATOMS: atom_id res chain seq x y z
N MET A 1 3.82 13.12 20.37
CA MET A 1 2.85 14.07 19.80
C MET A 1 2.30 13.65 18.44
N CYS A 2 3.08 13.50 17.34
CA CYS A 2 2.49 13.12 16.03
C CYS A 2 2.22 11.62 15.82
N GLN A 3 3.03 10.72 16.42
CA GLN A 3 2.73 9.27 16.40
C GLN A 3 1.39 8.97 17.07
N GLU A 4 1.07 9.68 18.17
CA GLU A 4 -0.20 9.56 18.87
C GLU A 4 -1.37 9.99 17.96
N ILE A 5 -1.23 11.06 17.18
CA ILE A 5 -2.29 11.51 16.25
C ILE A 5 -2.54 10.51 15.13
N LEU A 6 -1.50 9.93 14.53
CA LEU A 6 -1.66 8.92 13.46
C LEU A 6 -2.28 7.62 14.02
N ILE A 7 -1.83 7.20 15.21
CA ILE A 7 -2.38 6.04 15.91
C ILE A 7 -3.83 6.30 16.31
N ASP A 8 -4.15 7.49 16.81
CA ASP A 8 -5.50 7.90 17.18
C ASP A 8 -6.43 8.00 15.98
N GLU A 9 -5.96 8.52 14.83
CA GLU A 9 -6.74 8.53 13.58
C GLU A 9 -7.04 7.10 13.09
N ILE A 10 -6.06 6.18 13.13
CA ILE A 10 -6.26 4.77 12.78
C ILE A 10 -7.24 4.09 13.76
N ILE A 11 -7.15 4.42 15.06
CA ILE A 11 -8.06 3.90 16.09
C ILE A 11 -9.47 4.48 15.92
N GLN A 12 -9.60 5.75 15.52
CA GLN A 12 -10.89 6.40 15.22
C GLN A 12 -11.54 5.81 13.97
N GLU A 13 -10.78 5.56 12.89
CA GLU A 13 -11.25 4.85 11.69
C GLU A 13 -11.86 3.47 12.06
N ARG A 14 -11.35 2.83 13.12
CA ARG A 14 -11.83 1.52 13.62
C ARG A 14 -13.15 1.57 14.39
N LYS A 15 -13.55 2.73 14.93
CA LYS A 15 -14.73 2.87 15.82
C LYS A 15 -16.05 3.20 15.10
N GLN A 16 -16.03 3.50 13.79
CA GLN A 16 -17.18 4.06 13.08
C GLN A 16 -18.03 3.06 12.27
N GLY A 17 -18.01 1.76 12.58
CA GLY A 17 -18.78 0.75 11.80
C GLY A 17 -19.42 -0.37 12.62
N PRO A 18 -20.52 -0.98 12.16
CA PRO A 18 -21.10 -2.19 12.75
C PRO A 18 -20.08 -3.35 12.73
N VAL A 19 -20.26 -4.39 13.55
CA VAL A 19 -19.27 -5.45 13.82
C VAL A 19 -18.69 -6.16 12.56
N PHE A 20 -19.40 -6.17 11.42
CA PHE A 20 -18.87 -6.66 10.13
C PHE A 20 -17.96 -5.66 9.39
N LEU A 21 -18.10 -4.36 9.72
CA LEU A 21 -17.20 -3.24 9.40
C LEU A 21 -16.02 -3.12 10.41
N GLU A 22 -15.85 -3.97 11.43
CA GLU A 22 -14.64 -3.89 12.28
C GLU A 22 -13.32 -4.16 11.53
N ARG A 23 -13.42 -4.73 10.32
CA ARG A 23 -12.30 -4.88 9.36
C ARG A 23 -12.12 -3.67 8.42
N SER A 24 -12.99 -2.66 8.47
CA SER A 24 -12.93 -1.45 7.63
C SER A 24 -12.01 -0.36 8.19
N GLY A 25 -11.62 -0.43 9.47
CA GLY A 25 -10.68 0.52 10.06
C GLY A 25 -9.28 0.47 9.44
N THR A 26 -9.00 -0.49 8.57
CA THR A 26 -7.72 -0.66 7.88
C THR A 26 -7.82 -0.51 6.36
N ILE A 27 -8.97 -0.08 5.80
CA ILE A 27 -9.15 0.08 4.33
C ILE A 27 -8.05 0.94 3.74
N SER A 28 -7.73 2.01 4.44
CA SER A 28 -6.75 2.99 4.04
C SER A 28 -5.35 2.41 3.83
N CYS A 29 -5.05 1.31 4.51
CA CYS A 29 -3.78 0.59 4.39
C CYS A 29 -3.94 -0.77 3.69
N MET A 30 -5.15 -1.24 3.40
CA MET A 30 -5.35 -2.54 2.74
C MET A 30 -4.67 -2.55 1.37
N SER A 31 -3.92 -3.60 0.98
CA SER A 31 -3.28 -3.66 -0.35
C SER A 31 -4.28 -3.42 -1.50
N LEU A 32 -3.84 -2.84 -2.62
CA LEU A 32 -4.70 -2.57 -3.78
C LEU A 32 -5.28 -3.86 -4.38
N ARG A 33 -4.56 -4.97 -4.29
CA ARG A 33 -5.06 -6.29 -4.68
C ARG A 33 -6.25 -6.69 -3.81
N LEU A 34 -6.09 -6.55 -2.49
CA LEU A 34 -7.10 -6.88 -1.50
C LEU A 34 -8.32 -5.94 -1.61
N LEU A 35 -8.07 -4.65 -1.68
CA LEU A 35 -9.10 -3.61 -1.82
C LEU A 35 -9.88 -3.76 -3.13
N GLY A 36 -9.20 -4.09 -4.24
CA GLY A 36 -9.86 -4.31 -5.53
C GLY A 36 -10.82 -5.49 -5.49
N ARG A 37 -10.40 -6.63 -4.94
CA ARG A 37 -11.30 -7.77 -4.78
C ARG A 37 -12.49 -7.44 -3.89
N TRP A 38 -12.29 -6.69 -2.82
CA TRP A 38 -13.39 -6.32 -1.94
C TRP A 38 -14.33 -5.29 -2.56
N ALA A 39 -13.81 -4.38 -3.39
CA ALA A 39 -14.61 -3.40 -4.13
C ALA A 39 -15.47 -4.02 -5.24
N TYR A 40 -15.06 -5.16 -5.80
CA TYR A 40 -15.74 -5.83 -6.92
C TYR A 40 -16.30 -7.23 -6.58
N ALA A 41 -16.23 -7.66 -5.33
CA ALA A 41 -16.84 -8.91 -4.89
C ALA A 41 -18.36 -8.84 -5.02
N LYS A 42 -18.98 -9.90 -5.54
CA LYS A 42 -20.42 -10.15 -5.37
C LYS A 42 -20.67 -10.65 -3.96
N ASP A 43 -21.84 -10.40 -3.39
CA ASP A 43 -22.17 -10.70 -1.98
C ASP A 43 -21.89 -12.16 -1.56
N ASP A 44 -21.91 -13.12 -2.50
CA ASP A 44 -21.64 -14.56 -2.26
C ASP A 44 -20.26 -15.06 -2.75
N SER A 45 -19.30 -14.16 -2.99
CA SER A 45 -17.97 -14.57 -3.48
C SER A 45 -17.14 -15.23 -2.38
N PRO A 46 -16.43 -16.35 -2.66
CA PRO A 46 -15.72 -17.10 -1.62
C PRO A 46 -14.64 -16.27 -0.94
N ILE A 47 -14.46 -16.61 0.34
CA ILE A 47 -13.66 -15.93 1.35
C ILE A 47 -12.26 -15.63 0.82
N PHE A 48 -12.00 -14.33 0.79
CA PHE A 48 -10.72 -13.71 0.53
C PHE A 48 -9.63 -14.19 1.49
N PHE A 49 -8.54 -14.74 0.95
CA PHE A 49 -7.36 -15.08 1.75
C PHE A 49 -6.31 -13.98 1.61
N PRO A 50 -6.16 -13.11 2.64
CA PRO A 50 -5.01 -12.22 2.69
C PRO A 50 -3.72 -13.06 2.72
N SER A 51 -2.73 -12.61 1.96
CA SER A 51 -1.38 -13.16 1.93
C SER A 51 -0.47 -12.29 2.77
N GLY A 52 0.55 -12.87 3.40
CA GLY A 52 1.60 -12.07 4.08
C GLY A 52 2.36 -11.13 3.14
N LEU A 53 2.21 -11.28 1.82
CA LEU A 53 2.73 -10.33 0.83
C LEU A 53 1.87 -9.07 0.69
N ASP A 54 0.59 -9.11 1.09
CA ASP A 54 -0.27 -7.92 1.06
C ASP A 54 0.17 -6.89 2.11
N ASP A 55 0.80 -7.36 3.20
CA ASP A 55 1.34 -6.50 4.25
C ASP A 55 2.42 -5.55 3.71
N LEU A 56 3.19 -5.97 2.70
CA LEU A 56 4.20 -5.12 2.06
C LEU A 56 3.58 -3.84 1.53
N GLU A 57 2.49 -3.96 0.77
CA GLU A 57 1.80 -2.78 0.25
C GLU A 57 1.14 -1.99 1.39
N SER A 58 0.60 -2.67 2.39
CA SER A 58 0.03 -2.01 3.56
C SER A 58 1.02 -1.11 4.29
N PHE A 59 2.26 -1.54 4.44
CA PHE A 59 3.31 -0.70 5.01
C PHE A 59 3.69 0.47 4.09
N ILE A 60 3.64 0.30 2.76
CA ILE A 60 3.87 1.42 1.83
C ILE A 60 2.82 2.51 2.03
N TRP A 61 1.55 2.15 2.22
CA TRP A 61 0.50 3.15 2.47
C TRP A 61 0.68 3.88 3.79
N VAL A 62 1.20 3.20 4.83
CA VAL A 62 1.59 3.86 6.09
C VAL A 62 2.73 4.85 5.85
N ILE A 63 3.80 4.43 5.15
CA ILE A 63 4.93 5.30 4.81
C ILE A 63 4.45 6.51 3.99
N PHE A 64 3.61 6.29 2.99
CA PHE A 64 3.06 7.34 2.14
C PHE A 64 2.21 8.34 2.94
N ARG A 65 1.31 7.86 3.80
CA ARG A 65 0.51 8.71 4.72
C ARG A 65 1.41 9.59 5.58
N VAL A 66 2.47 9.01 6.11
CA VAL A 66 3.45 9.69 6.96
C VAL A 66 4.21 10.77 6.16
N ILE A 67 4.63 10.48 4.93
CA ILE A 67 5.28 11.46 4.04
C ILE A 67 4.34 12.64 3.76
N ILE A 68 3.12 12.39 3.28
CA ILE A 68 2.19 13.46 2.87
C ILE A 68 1.63 14.27 4.05
N ALA A 69 1.74 13.75 5.28
CA ALA A 69 1.40 14.51 6.49
C ALA A 69 2.48 15.56 6.84
N HIS A 70 3.75 15.31 6.50
CA HIS A 70 4.89 16.17 6.88
C HIS A 70 5.36 17.05 5.71
N VAL A 71 5.45 16.45 4.52
CA VAL A 71 5.91 17.12 3.31
C VAL A 71 4.76 17.90 2.73
N LYS A 72 4.74 19.23 2.86
CA LYS A 72 3.67 20.06 2.29
C LYS A 72 3.74 20.07 0.77
N THR A 73 2.71 19.52 0.14
CA THR A 73 2.57 19.50 -1.32
C THR A 73 1.23 20.11 -1.75
N SER A 74 1.17 20.64 -2.97
CA SER A 74 -0.06 21.07 -3.64
C SER A 74 -1.08 19.94 -3.78
N MET A 75 -0.61 18.69 -3.85
CA MET A 75 -1.45 17.49 -4.00
C MET A 75 -1.93 16.92 -2.65
N ASN A 76 -1.34 17.33 -1.51
CA ASN A 76 -1.62 16.75 -0.19
C ASN A 76 -3.10 16.79 0.22
N PRO A 77 -3.83 17.92 0.10
CA PRO A 77 -5.22 17.97 0.54
C PRO A 77 -6.08 16.94 -0.20
N ASP A 78 -5.79 16.73 -1.49
CA ASP A 78 -6.49 15.76 -2.33
C ASP A 78 -6.10 14.33 -1.98
N TRP A 79 -4.81 14.04 -1.78
CA TRP A 79 -4.34 12.70 -1.41
C TRP A 79 -4.81 12.30 -0.01
N LEU A 80 -4.73 13.19 0.98
CA LEU A 80 -5.25 12.93 2.33
C LEU A 80 -6.76 12.67 2.32
N ARG A 81 -7.51 13.46 1.54
CA ARG A 81 -8.95 13.24 1.36
C ARG A 81 -9.25 11.90 0.70
N VAL A 82 -8.52 11.54 -0.36
CA VAL A 82 -8.64 10.24 -1.03
C VAL A 82 -8.43 9.10 -0.05
N LEU A 83 -7.38 9.17 0.78
CA LEU A 83 -7.06 8.11 1.75
C LEU A 83 -8.06 7.99 2.91
N LYS A 84 -8.95 8.97 3.09
CA LYS A 84 -10.06 8.93 4.08
C LYS A 84 -11.37 8.39 3.48
N THR A 85 -11.39 8.09 2.17
CA THR A 85 -12.59 7.59 1.48
C THR A 85 -13.02 6.24 2.03
N GLN A 86 -14.28 6.11 2.43
CA GLN A 86 -14.83 4.83 2.93
C GLN A 86 -15.50 4.00 1.83
N GLU A 87 -15.86 4.63 0.70
CA GLU A 87 -16.43 3.94 -0.45
C GLU A 87 -15.35 3.13 -1.18
N LYS A 88 -15.50 1.81 -1.19
CA LYS A 88 -14.46 0.84 -1.57
C LYS A 88 -13.96 1.02 -2.99
N ARG A 89 -14.86 1.25 -3.96
CA ARG A 89 -14.51 1.33 -5.38
C ARG A 89 -13.78 2.62 -5.70
N SER A 90 -14.28 3.75 -5.23
CA SER A 90 -13.64 5.05 -5.35
C SER A 90 -12.27 5.02 -4.67
N HIS A 91 -12.18 4.45 -3.46
CA HIS A 91 -10.90 4.30 -2.75
C HIS A 91 -9.89 3.50 -3.59
N TRP A 92 -10.31 2.35 -4.14
CA TRP A 92 -9.46 1.54 -5.01
C TRP A 92 -8.98 2.31 -6.26
N ILE A 93 -9.90 2.98 -6.96
CA ILE A 93 -9.59 3.75 -8.18
C ILE A 93 -8.61 4.87 -7.86
N SER A 94 -8.86 5.64 -6.81
CA SER A 94 -8.03 6.78 -6.45
C SER A 94 -6.63 6.37 -6.00
N ARG A 95 -6.50 5.29 -5.21
CA ARG A 95 -5.18 4.76 -4.82
C ARG A 95 -4.39 4.20 -6.00
N ASN A 96 -5.04 3.55 -6.97
CA ASN A 96 -4.40 3.20 -8.23
C ASN A 96 -3.91 4.46 -8.99
N GLY A 97 -4.69 5.53 -8.97
CA GLY A 97 -4.30 6.82 -9.52
C GLY A 97 -3.03 7.38 -8.88
N ILE A 98 -2.94 7.36 -7.55
CA ILE A 98 -1.75 7.78 -6.79
C ILE A 98 -0.52 6.96 -7.19
N VAL A 99 -0.63 5.62 -7.21
CA VAL A 99 0.47 4.74 -7.63
C VAL A 99 0.95 5.10 -9.04
N ARG A 100 0.02 5.25 -10.00
CA ARG A 100 0.36 5.62 -11.38
C ARG A 100 1.04 6.97 -11.48
N ILE A 101 0.61 7.97 -10.71
CA ILE A 101 1.24 9.29 -10.66
C ILE A 101 2.68 9.16 -10.19
N ILE A 102 2.93 8.44 -9.09
CA ILE A 102 4.28 8.23 -8.54
C ILE A 102 5.18 7.51 -9.55
N LEU A 103 4.69 6.43 -10.17
CA LEU A 103 5.47 5.68 -11.18
C LEU A 103 5.77 6.52 -12.44
N THR A 104 4.83 7.37 -12.85
CA THR A 104 5.01 8.29 -13.99
C THR A 104 6.04 9.38 -13.67
N GLN A 105 5.95 9.93 -12.46
CA GLN A 105 6.89 10.92 -11.94
C GLN A 105 8.33 10.37 -11.86
N ASP A 106 8.50 9.15 -11.38
CA ASP A 106 9.80 8.46 -11.35
C ASP A 106 10.40 8.31 -12.77
N ARG A 107 9.57 7.89 -13.73
CA ARG A 107 10.01 7.67 -15.12
C ARG A 107 10.39 8.95 -15.85
N ASN A 108 9.64 10.03 -15.64
CA ASN A 108 9.80 11.27 -16.41
C ASN A 108 10.90 12.18 -15.84
N GLY A 109 11.36 11.93 -14.62
CA GLY A 109 12.42 12.66 -13.97
C GLY A 109 11.95 13.82 -13.07
N PRO A 110 12.87 14.43 -12.29
CA PRO A 110 12.56 15.35 -11.21
C PRO A 110 11.80 16.62 -11.63
N GLN A 111 11.94 17.04 -12.88
CA GLN A 111 11.31 18.24 -13.43
C GLN A 111 9.77 18.14 -13.55
N TYR A 112 9.21 16.93 -13.49
CA TYR A 112 7.77 16.67 -13.47
C TYR A 112 7.24 16.33 -12.08
N GLN A 113 8.11 16.41 -11.08
CA GLN A 113 7.79 16.08 -9.70
C GLN A 113 7.56 17.37 -8.93
N GLU A 114 6.63 17.31 -7.98
CA GLU A 114 6.55 18.39 -7.00
C GLU A 114 7.86 18.43 -6.20
N LYS A 115 8.47 19.62 -6.07
CA LYS A 115 9.82 19.77 -5.52
C LYS A 115 10.00 19.08 -4.17
N ALA A 116 8.98 19.15 -3.31
CA ALA A 116 9.01 18.56 -1.98
C ALA A 116 8.93 17.02 -2.01
N MET A 117 8.35 16.43 -3.06
CA MET A 117 8.24 14.98 -3.25
C MET A 117 9.46 14.35 -3.93
N ILE A 118 10.31 15.15 -4.59
CA ILE A 118 11.50 14.68 -5.33
C ILE A 118 12.32 13.60 -4.59
N PRO A 119 12.70 13.78 -3.32
CA PRO A 119 13.51 12.78 -2.63
C PRO A 119 12.77 11.47 -2.35
N PHE A 120 11.44 11.49 -2.27
CA PHE A 120 10.62 10.34 -1.89
C PHE A 120 10.12 9.52 -3.08
N VAL A 121 9.92 10.16 -4.23
CA VAL A 121 9.36 9.50 -5.44
C VAL A 121 10.14 8.25 -5.84
N PRO A 122 11.49 8.26 -5.95
CA PRO A 122 12.23 7.06 -6.37
C PRO A 122 12.05 5.88 -5.41
N VAL A 123 12.02 6.14 -4.11
CA VAL A 123 11.84 5.11 -3.08
C VAL A 123 10.42 4.55 -3.14
N LEU A 124 9.40 5.42 -3.17
CA LEU A 124 8.01 5.02 -3.29
C LEU A 124 7.76 4.22 -4.58
N ALA A 125 8.34 4.64 -5.70
CA ALA A 125 8.22 3.94 -6.98
C ALA A 125 8.83 2.52 -6.90
N ARG A 126 10.01 2.36 -6.31
CA ARG A 126 10.63 1.03 -6.10
C ARG A 126 9.76 0.13 -5.21
N LEU A 127 9.25 0.68 -4.11
CA LEU A 127 8.37 -0.05 -3.19
C LEU A 127 7.07 -0.47 -3.89
N PHE A 128 6.42 0.43 -4.64
CA PHE A 128 5.18 0.10 -5.36
C PHE A 128 5.40 -0.95 -6.45
N ARG A 129 6.48 -0.87 -7.23
CA ARG A 129 6.82 -1.93 -8.21
C ARG A 129 7.02 -3.29 -7.53
N LEU A 130 7.72 -3.33 -6.39
CA LEU A 130 7.87 -4.56 -5.61
C LEU A 130 6.51 -5.11 -5.14
N SER A 131 5.60 -4.22 -4.72
CA SER A 131 4.25 -4.62 -4.32
C SER A 131 3.40 -5.14 -5.49
N GLU A 132 3.55 -4.59 -6.69
CA GLU A 132 2.91 -5.10 -7.92
C GLU A 132 3.42 -6.51 -8.26
N ASP A 133 4.73 -6.73 -8.17
CA ASP A 133 5.34 -8.04 -8.36
C ASP A 133 4.84 -9.05 -7.32
N ALA A 134 4.71 -8.62 -6.05
CA ALA A 134 4.19 -9.43 -4.95
C ALA A 134 2.71 -9.78 -5.15
N ALA A 135 1.90 -8.82 -5.60
CA ALA A 135 0.49 -9.05 -5.95
C ALA A 135 0.35 -10.05 -7.10
N GLY A 136 1.21 -9.96 -8.12
CA GLY A 136 1.31 -10.93 -9.20
C GLY A 136 1.70 -12.33 -8.71
N ALA A 137 2.63 -12.42 -7.75
CA ALA A 137 3.02 -13.68 -7.11
C ALA A 137 1.86 -14.30 -6.32
N CYS A 138 1.11 -13.51 -5.55
CA CYS A 138 -0.11 -13.96 -4.87
C CYS A 138 -1.14 -14.53 -5.84
N ALA A 139 -1.41 -13.85 -6.96
CA ALA A 139 -2.37 -14.32 -7.96
C ALA A 139 -1.96 -15.68 -8.56
N ARG A 140 -0.66 -15.88 -8.82
CA ARG A 140 -0.14 -17.18 -9.29
C ARG A 140 -0.29 -18.28 -8.23
N MET A 141 0.04 -17.98 -6.97
CA MET A 141 -0.10 -18.94 -5.86
C MET A 141 -1.55 -19.38 -5.65
N GLU A 142 -2.51 -18.47 -5.77
CA GLU A 142 -3.93 -18.78 -5.66
C GLU A 142 -4.40 -19.69 -6.81
N GLY A 143 -3.97 -19.41 -8.05
CA GLY A 143 -4.24 -20.27 -9.20
C GLY A 143 -3.64 -21.67 -9.04
N GLN A 144 -2.43 -21.78 -8.47
CA GLN A 144 -1.76 -23.05 -8.22
C GLN A 144 -2.40 -23.84 -7.07
N ARG A 145 -2.85 -23.19 -5.98
CA ARG A 145 -3.56 -23.85 -4.87
C ARG A 145 -4.89 -24.48 -5.31
N ALA A 146 -5.56 -23.89 -6.30
CA ALA A 146 -6.75 -24.48 -6.91
C ALA A 146 -6.43 -25.74 -7.73
N GLN A 147 -5.17 -25.97 -8.10
CA GLN A 147 -4.74 -27.04 -9.02
C GLN A 147 -3.82 -28.10 -8.36
N SER A 148 -3.09 -27.81 -7.27
CA SER A 148 -2.28 -28.78 -6.51
C SER A 148 -1.71 -28.25 -5.18
N LEU A 149 -1.23 -29.16 -4.33
CA LEU A 149 -0.53 -28.92 -3.05
C LEU A 149 0.84 -28.22 -3.27
N VAL A 150 0.84 -26.90 -3.42
CA VAL A 150 2.09 -26.12 -3.29
C VAL A 150 2.66 -26.33 -1.90
N SER A 151 3.92 -26.77 -1.81
CA SER A 151 4.57 -27.04 -0.53
C SER A 151 4.69 -25.76 0.30
N THR A 152 4.36 -25.83 1.59
CA THR A 152 4.46 -24.71 2.54
C THR A 152 5.83 -24.02 2.52
N ARG A 153 6.90 -24.79 2.23
CA ARG A 153 8.29 -24.30 2.18
C ARG A 153 8.55 -23.33 1.02
N GLN A 154 8.04 -23.61 -0.17
CA GLN A 154 8.19 -22.72 -1.34
C GLN A 154 7.51 -21.37 -1.11
N ASN A 155 6.37 -21.36 -0.40
CA ASN A 155 5.70 -20.12 -0.02
C ASN A 155 6.53 -19.30 0.98
N VAL A 156 7.19 -19.95 1.94
CA VAL A 156 8.05 -19.29 2.93
C VAL A 156 9.27 -18.64 2.28
N ASP A 157 9.95 -19.35 1.37
CA ASP A 157 11.13 -18.81 0.69
C ASP A 157 10.74 -17.63 -0.23
N LEU A 158 9.61 -17.74 -0.94
CA LEU A 158 9.07 -16.63 -1.74
C LEU A 158 8.77 -15.40 -0.88
N PHE A 159 8.10 -15.58 0.26
CA PHE A 159 7.84 -14.47 1.18
C PHE A 159 9.14 -13.85 1.68
N ARG A 160 10.10 -14.67 2.10
CA ARG A 160 11.41 -14.19 2.55
C ARG A 160 12.09 -13.32 1.49
N ASP A 161 12.07 -13.74 0.24
CA ASP A 161 12.70 -12.98 -0.85
C ASP A 161 12.07 -11.60 -1.05
N PHE A 162 10.74 -11.51 -0.97
CA PHE A 162 10.06 -10.22 -1.08
C PHE A 162 10.34 -9.31 0.12
N TYR A 163 10.34 -9.86 1.34
CA TYR A 163 10.66 -9.09 2.55
C TYR A 163 12.12 -8.62 2.55
N HIS A 164 13.07 -9.43 2.09
CA HIS A 164 14.47 -9.00 1.92
C HIS A 164 14.59 -7.85 0.93
N LYS A 165 14.00 -7.96 -0.27
CA LYS A 165 14.00 -6.85 -1.25
C LYS A 165 13.35 -5.59 -0.70
N TYR A 166 12.28 -5.74 0.07
CA TYR A 166 11.61 -4.62 0.71
C TYR A 166 12.53 -3.90 1.70
N LEU A 167 13.20 -4.65 2.58
CA LEU A 167 14.15 -4.11 3.54
C LEU A 167 15.37 -3.47 2.85
N GLU A 168 15.90 -4.08 1.80
CA GLU A 168 17.00 -3.49 1.01
C GLU A 168 16.62 -2.13 0.42
N ILE A 169 15.40 -1.99 -0.11
CA ILE A 169 14.92 -0.69 -0.60
C ILE A 169 14.88 0.33 0.54
N LEU A 170 14.36 -0.04 1.71
CA LEU A 170 14.26 0.87 2.86
C LEU A 170 15.62 1.25 3.45
N LEU A 171 16.55 0.31 3.56
CA LEU A 171 17.90 0.56 4.05
C LEU A 171 18.64 1.52 3.11
N HIS A 172 18.63 1.23 1.81
CA HIS A 172 19.21 2.13 0.83
C HIS A 172 18.53 3.52 0.81
N ALA A 173 17.22 3.57 1.02
CA ALA A 173 16.50 4.84 1.15
C ALA A 173 16.91 5.60 2.41
N SER A 174 17.15 4.92 3.53
CA SER A 174 17.54 5.57 4.79
C SER A 174 18.86 6.33 4.70
N GLU A 175 19.76 5.92 3.81
CA GLU A 175 21.02 6.61 3.54
C GLU A 175 20.85 7.80 2.59
N ALA A 176 19.80 7.80 1.75
CA ALA A 176 19.58 8.78 0.68
C ALA A 176 18.53 9.85 1.03
N LEU A 177 17.62 9.57 1.95
CA LEU A 177 16.54 10.48 2.33
C LEU A 177 17.04 11.58 3.29
N PRO A 178 16.46 12.79 3.26
CA PRO A 178 16.86 13.87 4.16
C PRO A 178 16.66 13.50 5.64
N ASN A 179 17.63 13.85 6.50
CA ASN A 179 17.57 13.62 7.95
C ASN A 179 16.42 14.35 8.67
N ARG A 180 15.76 15.32 8.02
CA ARG A 180 14.61 16.07 8.54
C ARG A 180 13.59 16.27 7.42
N TRP A 181 12.32 15.99 7.72
CA TRP A 181 11.19 16.00 6.80
C TRP A 181 9.94 16.49 7.53
#